data_AF-A0A1G9ZKR7-F1
#
_entry.id   AF-A0A1G9ZKR7-F1
#
_cell.length_a   1.000
_cell.length_b   1.000
_cell.length_c   1.000
_cell.angle_alpha   90.00
_cell.angle_beta   90.00
_cell.angle_gamma   90.00
#
_symmetry.space_group_name_H-M   'P 1'
#
loop_
_entity.id
_entity.type
_entity.pdbx_description
1 polymer ?
#
loop_
_entity_poly.entity_id
_entity_poly.type
_entity_poly.pdbx_seq_one_letter_code
_entity_poly.pdbx_strand_id
1 'polypeptide(L)'
;MRLVIADRRRAAAGPEAEGRFRDILWPASFPDAPRARVHAYVLATLVVITSVCAAFRGFYWADDPQVNRYRPGLLGVAQAIGGPFVLMAVPLLLMFAVLAGALRSWPRGLYWVLAAVAWTMSAATILLVLLATSVTNDNTYCSANAAVDPVSGTVVVLCLVAALAAGSLAGWFAWVISRRRARPVALYAVWLATVATAVVLTLAVPLHAAQTCGPSGIG
;
A
#
# COMPACT_ATOMS: atom_id res chain seq x y z
N MET A 1 -14.01 40.51 29.81
CA MET A 1 -13.00 40.35 28.73
C MET A 1 -12.57 38.90 28.44
N ARG A 2 -13.26 37.86 28.96
CA ARG A 2 -12.95 36.43 28.67
C ARG A 2 -13.83 35.77 27.61
N LEU A 3 -14.96 36.39 27.22
CA LEU A 3 -15.91 35.79 26.26
C LEU A 3 -15.41 35.82 24.80
N VAL A 4 -14.65 36.84 24.40
CA VAL A 4 -14.26 37.06 22.99
C VAL A 4 -13.23 36.04 22.48
N ILE A 5 -12.47 35.41 23.39
CA ILE A 5 -11.47 34.39 23.02
C ILE A 5 -12.13 33.02 22.76
N ALA A 6 -13.26 32.72 23.42
CA ALA A 6 -13.99 31.47 23.23
C ALA A 6 -14.75 31.45 21.89
N ASP A 7 -15.36 32.57 21.50
CA ASP A 7 -16.09 32.66 20.22
C ASP A 7 -15.16 32.65 19.00
N ARG A 8 -13.94 33.22 19.10
CA ARG A 8 -12.93 33.07 18.05
C ARG A 8 -12.45 31.62 17.89
N ARG A 9 -12.43 30.82 18.96
CA ARG A 9 -12.09 29.38 18.86
C ARG A 9 -13.23 28.54 18.27
N ARG A 10 -14.49 28.90 18.53
CA ARG A 10 -15.66 28.23 17.93
C ARG A 10 -15.88 28.61 16.47
N ALA A 11 -15.61 29.86 16.08
CA ALA A 11 -15.64 30.28 14.68
C ALA A 11 -14.51 29.64 13.84
N ALA A 12 -13.38 29.27 14.47
CA ALA A 12 -12.32 28.47 13.84
C ALA A 12 -12.65 26.96 13.75
N ALA A 13 -13.75 26.53 14.38
CA ALA A 13 -14.31 25.18 14.32
C ALA A 13 -15.63 25.18 13.50
N GLY A 14 -15.70 26.01 12.46
CA GLY A 14 -16.77 25.93 11.48
C GLY A 14 -16.75 24.59 10.73
N PRO A 15 -17.82 24.23 10.01
CA PRO A 15 -17.97 22.97 9.28
C PRO A 15 -16.83 22.67 8.28
N GLU A 16 -16.05 23.68 7.87
CA GLU A 16 -14.79 23.49 7.12
C GLU A 16 -13.69 22.75 7.90
N ALA A 17 -13.65 22.88 9.23
CA ALA A 17 -12.65 22.23 10.08
C ALA A 17 -12.93 20.72 10.28
N GLU A 18 -14.21 20.34 10.37
CA GLU A 18 -14.63 18.92 10.46
C GLU A 18 -14.42 18.17 9.14
N GLY A 19 -14.74 18.81 8.00
CA GLY A 19 -14.43 18.26 6.68
C GLY A 19 -12.92 18.03 6.49
N ARG A 20 -12.10 18.97 6.94
CA ARG A 20 -10.64 18.90 6.84
C ARG A 20 -10.04 17.83 7.75
N PHE A 21 -10.63 17.56 8.92
CA PHE A 21 -10.18 16.47 9.81
C PHE A 21 -10.46 15.10 9.19
N ARG A 22 -11.63 14.93 8.57
CA ARG A 22 -11.99 13.72 7.82
C ARG A 22 -11.04 13.48 6.65
N ASP A 23 -10.63 14.54 5.95
CA ASP A 23 -9.65 14.47 4.87
C ASP A 23 -8.23 14.12 5.34
N ILE A 24 -7.93 14.30 6.63
CA ILE A 24 -6.65 13.90 7.21
C ILE A 24 -6.69 12.44 7.68
N LEU A 25 -7.80 12.01 8.28
CA LEU A 25 -7.99 10.62 8.70
C LEU A 25 -8.11 9.68 7.49
N TRP A 26 -8.73 10.17 6.42
CA TRP A 26 -9.04 9.41 5.21
C TRP A 26 -8.80 10.25 3.95
N PRO A 27 -7.53 10.41 3.53
CA PRO A 27 -7.16 11.34 2.45
C PRO A 27 -7.70 10.99 1.06
N ALA A 28 -8.33 9.82 0.89
CA ALA A 28 -9.06 9.44 -0.32
C ALA A 28 -10.46 10.10 -0.44
N SER A 29 -10.90 10.90 0.54
CA SER A 29 -12.22 11.52 0.57
C SER A 29 -12.44 12.64 -0.47
N PHE A 30 -11.40 13.28 -1.01
CA PHE A 30 -11.44 14.37 -2.02
C PHE A 30 -12.82 15.06 -2.15
N PRO A 31 -13.22 15.93 -1.20
CA PRO A 31 -14.58 16.48 -1.15
C PRO A 31 -14.93 17.31 -2.38
N ASP A 32 -13.96 18.04 -2.93
CA ASP A 32 -14.15 18.91 -4.10
C ASP A 32 -14.05 18.17 -5.45
N ALA A 33 -13.69 16.88 -5.44
CA ALA A 33 -13.46 16.10 -6.65
C ALA A 33 -13.96 14.66 -6.50
N PRO A 34 -15.29 14.41 -6.51
CA PRO A 34 -15.86 13.08 -6.28
C PRO A 34 -15.38 12.03 -7.30
N ARG A 35 -15.06 12.46 -8.53
CA ARG A 35 -14.49 11.58 -9.57
C ARG A 35 -13.08 11.07 -9.25
N ALA A 36 -12.32 11.79 -8.43
CA ALA A 36 -10.98 11.39 -8.01
C ALA A 36 -11.01 10.25 -6.98
N ARG A 37 -12.11 10.08 -6.24
CA ARG A 37 -12.24 9.08 -5.17
C ARG A 37 -12.04 7.66 -5.66
N VAL A 38 -12.68 7.29 -6.78
CA VAL A 38 -12.59 5.94 -7.35
C VAL A 38 -11.14 5.61 -7.69
N HIS A 39 -10.45 6.51 -8.40
CA HIS A 39 -9.06 6.31 -8.79
C HIS A 39 -8.10 6.32 -7.60
N ALA A 40 -8.40 7.13 -6.57
CA ALA A 40 -7.65 7.09 -5.32
C ALA A 40 -7.79 5.71 -4.65
N TYR A 41 -9.00 5.19 -4.49
CA TYR A 41 -9.18 3.85 -3.91
C TYR A 41 -8.49 2.76 -4.71
N VAL A 42 -8.58 2.81 -6.03
CA VAL A 42 -7.91 1.83 -6.90
C VAL A 42 -6.40 1.91 -6.73
N LEU A 43 -5.83 3.12 -6.70
CA LEU A 43 -4.41 3.33 -6.45
C LEU A 43 -4.00 2.80 -5.06
N ALA A 44 -4.79 3.06 -4.02
CA ALA A 44 -4.53 2.53 -2.68
C ALA A 44 -4.54 0.99 -2.66
N THR A 45 -5.54 0.38 -3.30
CA THR A 45 -5.64 -1.08 -3.43
C THR A 45 -4.43 -1.66 -4.17
N LEU A 46 -4.00 -1.05 -5.28
CA LEU A 46 -2.82 -1.48 -6.02
C LEU A 46 -1.57 -1.41 -5.15
N VAL A 47 -1.37 -0.31 -4.42
CA VAL A 47 -0.24 -0.15 -3.50
C VAL A 47 -0.25 -1.21 -2.40
N VAL A 48 -1.41 -1.48 -1.78
CA VAL A 48 -1.54 -2.49 -0.73
C VAL A 48 -1.23 -3.89 -1.29
N ILE A 49 -1.86 -4.29 -2.39
CA ILE A 49 -1.62 -5.60 -3.03
C ILE A 49 -0.13 -5.74 -3.39
N THR A 50 0.46 -4.73 -4.02
CA THR A 50 1.88 -4.72 -4.37
C THR A 50 2.77 -4.90 -3.15
N SER A 51 2.46 -4.20 -2.06
CA SER A 51 3.22 -4.24 -0.81
C SER A 51 3.12 -5.60 -0.12
N VAL A 52 1.92 -6.21 -0.12
CA VAL A 52 1.72 -7.58 0.39
C VAL A 52 2.51 -8.57 -0.46
N CYS A 53 2.36 -8.54 -1.78
CA CYS A 53 3.11 -9.43 -2.68
C CYS A 53 4.63 -9.25 -2.53
N ALA A 54 5.11 -8.02 -2.36
CA ALA A 54 6.52 -7.73 -2.10
C ALA A 54 6.99 -8.29 -0.75
N ALA A 55 6.19 -8.18 0.30
CA ALA A 55 6.52 -8.74 1.62
C ALA A 55 6.59 -10.27 1.56
N PHE A 56 5.61 -10.94 0.94
CA PHE A 56 5.65 -12.39 0.75
C PHE A 56 6.87 -12.81 -0.08
N ARG A 57 7.11 -12.16 -1.23
CA ARG A 57 8.26 -12.50 -2.09
C ARG A 57 9.60 -12.23 -1.41
N GLY A 58 9.68 -11.19 -0.59
CA GLY A 58 10.90 -10.77 0.11
C GLY A 58 11.23 -11.60 1.33
N PHE A 59 10.23 -11.96 2.14
CA PHE A 59 10.43 -12.53 3.48
C PHE A 59 9.95 -13.97 3.62
N TYR A 60 8.76 -14.31 3.11
CA TYR A 60 8.21 -15.67 3.22
C TYR A 60 8.98 -16.69 2.38
N TRP A 61 9.40 -16.29 1.18
CA TRP A 61 10.16 -17.13 0.25
C TRP A 61 11.69 -16.96 0.38
N ALA A 62 12.18 -16.35 1.47
CA ALA A 62 13.61 -16.07 1.64
C ALA A 62 14.42 -17.35 1.91
N ASP A 63 13.82 -18.33 2.59
CA ASP A 63 14.49 -19.56 3.03
C ASP A 63 14.50 -20.67 1.97
N ASP A 64 13.89 -20.45 0.80
CA ASP A 64 13.88 -21.42 -0.29
C ASP A 64 15.28 -21.57 -0.89
N PRO A 65 15.95 -22.74 -0.81
CA PRO A 65 17.29 -22.94 -1.35
C PRO A 65 17.40 -22.76 -2.88
N GLN A 66 16.31 -22.86 -3.64
CA GLN A 66 16.29 -22.55 -5.08
C GLN A 66 16.29 -21.03 -5.34
N VAL A 67 15.55 -20.27 -4.53
CA VAL A 67 15.49 -18.80 -4.60
C VAL A 67 16.73 -18.16 -3.94
N ASN A 68 17.24 -18.76 -2.87
CA ASN A 68 18.39 -18.29 -2.08
C ASN A 68 19.71 -18.40 -2.87
N ARG A 69 19.83 -19.37 -3.81
CA ARG A 69 20.96 -19.43 -4.76
C ARG A 69 21.10 -18.16 -5.62
N TYR A 70 20.02 -17.40 -5.80
CA TYR A 70 20.01 -16.14 -6.54
C TYR A 70 19.88 -14.91 -5.64
N ARG A 71 19.86 -15.06 -4.31
CA ARG A 71 19.71 -13.97 -3.33
C ARG A 71 20.77 -13.99 -2.21
N PRO A 72 22.08 -13.92 -2.50
CA PRO A 72 23.05 -13.73 -1.43
C PRO A 72 22.91 -12.31 -0.82
N GLY A 73 22.47 -12.25 0.44
CA GLY A 73 22.52 -11.05 1.29
C GLY A 73 21.41 -10.01 1.05
N LEU A 74 21.58 -8.84 1.70
CA LEU A 74 20.61 -7.72 1.73
C LEU A 74 20.19 -7.26 0.32
N LEU A 75 21.10 -7.33 -0.64
CA LEU A 75 20.87 -6.92 -2.03
C LEU A 75 19.85 -7.84 -2.73
N GLY A 76 19.91 -9.16 -2.47
CA GLY A 76 18.97 -10.13 -3.04
C GLY A 76 17.55 -9.95 -2.49
N VAL A 77 17.43 -9.64 -1.20
CA VAL A 77 16.14 -9.30 -0.56
C VAL A 77 15.57 -8.00 -1.15
N ALA A 78 16.40 -6.98 -1.33
CA ALA A 78 15.97 -5.73 -1.95
C ALA A 78 15.49 -5.92 -3.40
N GLN A 79 16.15 -6.76 -4.19
CA GLN A 79 15.70 -7.10 -5.56
C GLN A 79 14.40 -7.91 -5.56
N ALA A 80 14.23 -8.82 -4.61
CA ALA A 80 13.02 -9.61 -4.45
C ALA A 80 11.79 -8.78 -4.10
N ILE A 81 11.98 -7.82 -3.18
CA ILE A 81 10.98 -6.83 -2.81
C ILE A 81 10.75 -5.88 -4.00
N GLY A 82 11.81 -5.49 -4.72
CA GLY A 82 11.75 -4.58 -5.85
C GLY A 82 11.02 -5.13 -7.07
N GLY A 83 11.04 -6.45 -7.32
CA GLY A 83 10.40 -7.07 -8.48
C GLY A 83 8.91 -6.73 -8.64
N PRO A 84 8.06 -6.95 -7.62
CA PRO A 84 6.66 -6.53 -7.63
C PRO A 84 6.47 -5.02 -7.86
N PHE A 85 7.33 -4.17 -7.28
CA PHE A 85 7.26 -2.72 -7.50
C PHE A 85 7.62 -2.31 -8.93
N VAL A 86 8.59 -2.98 -9.57
CA VAL A 86 8.94 -2.73 -10.98
C VAL A 86 7.78 -3.13 -11.90
N LEU A 87 7.16 -4.29 -11.66
CA LEU A 87 6.00 -4.74 -12.43
C LEU A 87 4.80 -3.80 -12.26
N MET A 88 4.60 -3.28 -11.05
CA MET A 88 3.49 -2.38 -10.70
C MET A 88 3.80 -0.91 -10.95
N ALA A 89 5.03 -0.53 -11.32
CA ALA A 89 5.40 0.87 -11.55
C ALA A 89 4.54 1.51 -12.64
N VAL A 90 4.31 0.81 -13.75
CA VAL A 90 3.49 1.29 -14.86
C VAL A 90 2.04 1.54 -14.44
N PRO A 91 1.28 0.57 -13.87
CA PRO A 91 -0.08 0.82 -13.43
C PRO A 91 -0.17 1.87 -12.31
N LEU A 92 0.81 1.94 -11.39
CA LEU A 92 0.85 2.98 -10.34
C LEU A 92 1.03 4.38 -10.94
N LEU A 93 1.95 4.56 -11.88
CA LEU A 93 2.17 5.84 -12.57
C LEU A 93 0.95 6.24 -13.42
N LEU A 94 0.33 5.29 -14.12
CA LEU A 94 -0.89 5.53 -14.89
C LEU A 94 -2.04 5.96 -13.98
N MET A 95 -2.29 5.25 -12.88
CA MET A 95 -3.34 5.61 -11.92
C MET A 95 -3.06 6.94 -11.23
N PHE A 96 -1.80 7.25 -10.94
CA PHE A 96 -1.39 8.57 -10.45
C PHE A 96 -1.68 9.67 -11.47
N ALA A 97 -1.40 9.44 -12.75
CA ALA A 97 -1.70 10.38 -13.82
C ALA A 97 -3.21 10.57 -14.02
N VAL A 98 -4.01 9.50 -13.93
CA VAL A 98 -5.48 9.58 -13.96
C VAL A 98 -6.02 10.38 -12.79
N LEU A 99 -5.48 10.16 -11.58
CA LEU A 99 -5.82 10.93 -10.39
C LEU A 99 -5.47 12.41 -10.55
N ALA A 100 -4.28 12.72 -11.06
CA ALA A 100 -3.86 14.08 -11.36
C ALA A 100 -4.76 14.74 -12.42
N GLY A 101 -5.16 14.00 -13.45
CA GLY A 101 -6.09 14.46 -14.49
C GLY A 101 -7.50 14.71 -13.95
N ALA A 102 -7.98 13.86 -13.03
CA ALA A 102 -9.25 14.04 -12.33
C ALA A 102 -9.24 15.31 -11.46
N LEU A 103 -8.10 15.65 -10.87
CA LEU A 103 -7.93 16.86 -10.03
C LEU A 103 -7.67 18.14 -10.84
N ARG A 104 -7.07 18.03 -12.03
CA ARG A 104 -6.74 19.18 -12.92
C ARG A 104 -7.72 19.39 -14.06
N SER A 105 -8.89 18.75 -14.03
CA SER A 105 -9.94 18.86 -15.05
C SER A 105 -9.44 18.68 -16.49
N TRP A 106 -8.70 17.60 -16.75
CA TRP A 106 -8.18 17.28 -18.08
C TRP A 106 -9.27 17.12 -19.15
N PRO A 107 -8.93 17.33 -20.44
CA PRO A 107 -9.87 17.12 -21.53
C PRO A 107 -10.45 15.70 -21.49
N ARG A 108 -11.78 15.63 -21.60
CA ARG A 108 -12.57 14.44 -21.29
C ARG A 108 -12.12 13.20 -22.08
N GLY A 109 -11.78 13.35 -23.36
CA GLY A 109 -11.31 12.27 -24.22
C GLY A 109 -9.98 11.66 -23.75
N LEU A 110 -8.96 12.50 -23.51
CA LEU A 110 -7.65 12.05 -23.01
C LEU A 110 -7.78 11.36 -21.66
N TYR A 111 -8.58 11.93 -20.76
CA TYR A 111 -8.83 11.34 -19.44
C TYR A 111 -9.46 9.94 -19.54
N TRP A 112 -10.47 9.74 -20.41
CA TRP A 112 -11.11 8.43 -20.56
C TRP A 112 -10.18 7.38 -21.14
N VAL A 113 -9.40 7.74 -22.15
CA VAL A 113 -8.41 6.83 -22.75
C VAL A 113 -7.36 6.44 -21.71
N LEU A 114 -6.81 7.42 -20.98
CA LEU A 114 -5.83 7.14 -19.94
C LEU A 114 -6.42 6.29 -18.81
N ALA A 115 -7.66 6.58 -18.39
CA ALA A 115 -8.35 5.77 -17.39
C ALA A 115 -8.51 4.33 -17.88
N ALA A 116 -9.03 4.11 -19.10
CA ALA A 116 -9.19 2.78 -19.66
C ALA A 116 -7.86 2.00 -19.69
N VAL A 117 -6.79 2.64 -20.17
CA VAL A 117 -5.44 2.04 -20.20
C VAL A 117 -4.91 1.75 -18.80
N ALA A 118 -5.10 2.67 -17.84
CA ALA A 118 -4.68 2.46 -16.46
C ALA A 118 -5.39 1.25 -15.86
N TRP A 119 -6.70 1.12 -16.08
CA TRP A 119 -7.52 0.02 -15.58
C TRP A 119 -7.12 -1.33 -16.18
N THR A 120 -6.95 -1.41 -17.50
CA THR A 120 -6.54 -2.65 -18.17
C THR A 120 -5.15 -3.07 -17.73
N MET A 121 -4.20 -2.14 -17.65
CA MET A 121 -2.86 -2.41 -17.16
C MET A 121 -2.88 -2.86 -15.69
N SER A 122 -3.68 -2.22 -14.84
CA SER A 122 -3.79 -2.62 -13.43
C SER A 122 -4.33 -4.03 -13.27
N ALA A 123 -5.40 -4.38 -14.01
CA ALA A 123 -5.97 -5.72 -13.99
C ALA A 123 -4.97 -6.76 -14.51
N ALA A 124 -4.32 -6.48 -15.65
CA ALA A 124 -3.34 -7.38 -16.24
C ALA A 124 -2.14 -7.59 -15.31
N THR A 125 -1.59 -6.52 -14.71
CA THR A 125 -0.45 -6.62 -13.80
C THR A 125 -0.83 -7.32 -12.50
N ILE A 126 -2.02 -7.09 -11.93
CA ILE A 126 -2.49 -7.87 -10.77
C ILE A 126 -2.49 -9.36 -11.10
N LEU A 127 -3.07 -9.75 -12.24
CA LEU A 127 -3.10 -11.15 -12.67
C LEU A 127 -1.68 -11.71 -12.86
N LEU A 128 -0.79 -10.96 -13.49
CA LEU A 128 0.61 -11.37 -13.68
C LEU A 128 1.37 -11.52 -12.36
N VAL A 129 1.15 -10.62 -11.40
CA VAL A 129 1.77 -10.72 -10.07
C VAL A 129 1.22 -11.92 -9.32
N LEU A 130 -0.10 -12.14 -9.34
CA LEU A 130 -0.73 -13.31 -8.73
C LEU A 130 -0.24 -14.61 -9.36
N LEU A 131 -0.15 -14.65 -10.69
CA LEU A 131 0.38 -15.80 -11.43
C LEU A 131 1.87 -16.04 -11.10
N ALA A 132 2.68 -14.99 -11.04
CA ALA A 132 4.08 -15.11 -10.63
C ALA A 132 4.21 -15.62 -9.20
N THR A 133 3.34 -15.18 -8.28
CA THR A 133 3.29 -15.70 -6.91
C THR A 133 2.76 -17.14 -6.84
N SER A 134 1.86 -17.56 -7.73
CA SER A 134 1.34 -18.92 -7.73
C SER A 134 2.32 -19.92 -8.34
N VAL A 135 3.05 -19.54 -9.39
CA VAL A 135 4.10 -20.36 -10.00
C VAL A 135 5.28 -20.54 -9.05
N THR A 136 5.56 -19.53 -8.22
CA THR A 136 6.57 -19.67 -7.14
C THR A 136 6.07 -20.51 -5.96
N ASN A 137 4.78 -20.87 -5.93
CA ASN A 137 4.15 -21.71 -4.92
C ASN A 137 3.89 -23.15 -5.43
N ASP A 138 4.72 -23.68 -6.34
CA ASP A 138 4.60 -25.10 -6.72
C ASP A 138 4.74 -25.99 -5.47
N ASN A 139 3.74 -26.83 -5.21
CA ASN A 139 3.60 -27.65 -4.00
C ASN A 139 4.72 -28.70 -3.78
N THR A 140 5.80 -28.65 -4.55
CA THR A 140 6.97 -29.55 -4.48
C THR A 140 8.10 -28.99 -3.63
N TYR A 141 7.99 -27.77 -3.09
CA TYR A 141 9.09 -27.10 -2.39
C TYR A 141 9.29 -27.49 -0.92
N CYS A 142 8.31 -28.16 -0.31
CA CYS A 142 8.42 -28.76 1.02
C CYS A 142 8.12 -30.24 0.92
N SER A 143 9.10 -31.11 1.21
CA SER A 143 8.84 -32.54 1.44
C SER A 143 8.10 -32.79 2.77
N ALA A 144 7.94 -31.76 3.59
CA ALA A 144 7.07 -31.78 4.76
C ALA A 144 5.63 -31.56 4.31
N ASN A 145 4.75 -32.51 4.63
CA ASN A 145 3.32 -32.48 4.29
C ASN A 145 2.53 -31.31 4.93
N ALA A 146 3.17 -30.46 5.73
CA ALA A 146 2.57 -29.28 6.38
C ALA A 146 3.61 -28.22 6.75
N ALA A 147 3.23 -26.94 6.69
CA ALA A 147 3.98 -25.85 7.32
C ALA A 147 4.01 -26.05 8.85
N VAL A 148 5.17 -25.85 9.49
CA VAL A 148 5.33 -26.05 10.94
C VAL A 148 4.50 -25.04 11.72
N ASP A 149 4.49 -23.78 11.27
CA ASP A 149 3.67 -22.70 11.83
C ASP A 149 2.98 -21.92 10.69
N PRO A 150 1.77 -22.32 10.27
CA PRO A 150 1.06 -21.60 9.20
C PRO A 150 0.74 -20.17 9.65
N VAL A 151 1.05 -19.19 8.79
CA VAL A 151 0.62 -17.81 9.01
C VAL A 151 -0.91 -17.78 9.07
N SER A 152 -1.46 -17.48 10.25
CA SER A 152 -2.90 -17.28 10.37
C SER A 152 -3.33 -16.14 9.44
N GLY A 153 -4.39 -16.36 8.65
CA GLY A 153 -4.95 -15.34 7.77
C GLY A 153 -5.35 -14.04 8.51
N THR A 154 -5.56 -14.11 9.82
CA THR A 154 -5.83 -12.94 10.67
C THR A 154 -4.62 -12.01 10.83
N VAL A 155 -3.39 -12.54 10.71
CA VAL A 155 -2.16 -11.74 10.86
C VAL A 155 -2.06 -10.70 9.75
N VAL A 156 -2.37 -11.09 8.51
CA VAL A 156 -2.37 -10.16 7.37
C VAL A 156 -3.38 -9.04 7.60
N VAL A 157 -4.59 -9.38 8.07
CA VAL A 157 -5.63 -8.38 8.37
C VAL A 157 -5.18 -7.42 9.47
N LEU A 158 -4.59 -7.93 10.55
CA LEU A 158 -4.08 -7.09 11.65
C LEU A 158 -2.94 -6.17 11.20
N CYS A 159 -1.98 -6.68 10.42
CA CYS A 159 -0.89 -5.89 9.84
C CYS A 159 -1.42 -4.78 8.92
N LEU A 160 -2.45 -5.07 8.12
CA LEU A 160 -3.11 -4.08 7.27
C LEU A 160 -3.80 -3.00 8.08
N VAL A 161 -4.53 -3.36 9.14
CA VAL A 161 -5.18 -2.38 10.04
C VAL A 161 -4.14 -1.49 10.72
N ALA A 162 -3.05 -2.08 11.22
CA ALA A 162 -1.94 -1.33 11.81
C ALA A 162 -1.28 -0.39 10.79
N ALA A 163 -1.08 -0.84 9.55
CA ALA A 163 -0.51 -0.02 8.49
C ALA A 163 -1.42 1.15 8.09
N LEU A 164 -2.73 0.93 8.01
CA LEU A 164 -3.71 2.00 7.76
C LEU A 164 -3.71 3.04 8.88
N ALA A 165 -3.67 2.59 10.15
CA ALA A 165 -3.56 3.49 11.30
C ALA A 165 -2.25 4.30 11.28
N ALA A 166 -1.12 3.65 10.96
CA ALA A 166 0.18 4.31 10.80
C ALA A 166 0.14 5.35 9.67
N GLY A 167 -0.51 5.02 8.55
CA GLY A 167 -0.72 5.95 7.43
C GLY A 167 -1.51 7.18 7.84
N SER A 168 -2.63 7.00 8.53
CA SER A 168 -3.46 8.12 9.01
C SER A 168 -2.71 9.00 10.03
N LEU A 169 -1.91 8.40 10.92
CA LEU A 169 -1.04 9.15 11.84
C LEU A 169 0.03 9.94 11.09
N ALA A 170 0.67 9.36 10.08
CA ALA A 170 1.69 10.05 9.31
C ALA A 170 1.11 11.21 8.49
N GLY A 171 -0.09 11.02 7.90
CA GLY A 171 -0.85 12.09 7.27
C GLY A 171 -1.17 13.23 8.25
N TRP A 172 -1.59 12.89 9.47
CA TRP A 172 -1.82 13.85 10.55
C TRP A 172 -0.56 14.64 10.91
N PHE A 173 0.57 13.95 11.14
CA PHE A 173 1.84 14.61 11.44
C PHE A 173 2.30 15.53 10.31
N ALA A 174 2.24 15.07 9.05
CA ALA A 174 2.58 15.89 7.90
C ALA A 174 1.70 17.14 7.79
N TRP A 175 0.41 17.03 8.12
CA TRP A 175 -0.50 18.17 8.17
C TRP A 175 -0.15 19.15 9.30
N VAL A 176 0.16 18.66 10.50
CA VAL A 176 0.58 19.49 11.64
C VAL A 176 1.91 20.19 11.35
N ILE A 177 2.91 19.46 10.87
CA ILE A 177 4.26 19.98 10.55
C ILE A 177 4.20 21.03 9.45
N SER A 178 3.36 20.82 8.43
CA SER A 178 3.15 21.78 7.34
C SER A 178 2.34 23.02 7.77
N ARG A 179 2.08 23.22 9.06
CA ARG A 179 1.24 24.29 9.60
C ARG A 179 -0.13 24.36 8.92
N ARG A 180 -0.71 23.19 8.61
CA ARG A 180 -2.01 23.03 7.94
C ARG A 180 -2.05 23.53 6.49
N ARG A 181 -0.88 23.67 5.84
CA ARG A 181 -0.77 24.15 4.45
C ARG A 181 -0.52 23.03 3.43
N ALA A 182 -0.28 21.80 3.87
CA ALA A 182 -0.09 20.67 2.95
C ALA A 182 -1.31 20.50 2.04
N ARG A 183 -1.04 20.30 0.74
CA ARG A 183 -2.08 20.00 -0.24
C ARG A 183 -2.64 18.59 -0.01
N PRO A 184 -3.93 18.33 -0.28
CA PRO A 184 -4.54 17.00 -0.12
C PRO A 184 -3.77 15.89 -0.84
N VAL A 185 -3.26 16.18 -2.05
CA VAL A 185 -2.44 15.23 -2.83
C VAL A 185 -1.14 14.86 -2.13
N ALA A 186 -0.49 15.81 -1.44
CA ALA A 186 0.74 15.54 -0.71
C ALA A 186 0.47 14.68 0.53
N LEU A 187 -0.61 14.95 1.25
CA LEU A 187 -1.04 14.12 2.39
C LEU A 187 -1.41 12.71 1.93
N TYR A 188 -2.08 12.58 0.79
CA TYR A 188 -2.41 11.29 0.18
C TYR A 188 -1.17 10.51 -0.24
N ALA A 189 -0.17 11.17 -0.83
CA ALA A 189 1.10 10.52 -1.18
C ALA A 189 1.88 10.06 0.06
N VAL A 190 1.95 10.88 1.11
CA VAL A 190 2.56 10.51 2.39
C VAL A 190 1.82 9.32 3.01
N TRP A 191 0.49 9.34 3.00
CA TRP A 191 -0.35 8.26 3.47
C TRP A 191 -0.09 6.96 2.69
N LEU A 192 -0.07 7.00 1.35
CA LEU A 192 0.22 5.81 0.53
C LEU A 192 1.61 5.24 0.80
N ALA A 193 2.64 6.11 0.85
CA ALA A 193 4.01 5.68 1.10
C ALA A 193 4.14 5.01 2.48
N THR A 194 3.54 5.62 3.50
CA THR A 194 3.61 5.11 4.87
C THR A 194 2.82 3.82 5.04
N VAL A 195 1.64 3.68 4.41
CA VAL A 195 0.90 2.40 4.36
C VAL A 195 1.75 1.33 3.69
N ALA A 196 2.32 1.60 2.51
CA ALA A 196 3.15 0.63 1.79
C ALA A 196 4.33 0.14 2.64
N THR A 197 5.08 1.08 3.21
CA THR A 197 6.22 0.76 4.08
C THR A 197 5.78 0.01 5.34
N ALA A 198 4.70 0.44 5.99
CA ALA A 198 4.20 -0.22 7.20
C ALA A 198 3.69 -1.64 6.91
N VAL A 199 3.01 -1.88 5.78
CA VAL A 199 2.61 -3.23 5.36
C VAL A 199 3.83 -4.13 5.23
N VAL A 200 4.87 -3.69 4.49
CA VAL A 200 6.09 -4.49 4.30
C VAL A 200 6.78 -4.78 5.62
N LEU A 201 6.97 -3.76 6.48
CA LEU A 201 7.67 -3.91 7.75
C LEU A 201 6.91 -4.76 8.77
N THR A 202 5.59 -4.57 8.87
CA THR A 202 4.76 -5.31 9.83
C THR A 202 4.55 -6.76 9.40
N LEU A 203 4.55 -7.04 8.10
CA LEU A 203 4.52 -8.41 7.58
C LEU A 203 5.88 -9.09 7.61
N ALA A 204 7.00 -8.35 7.58
CA ALA A 204 8.34 -8.94 7.56
C ALA A 204 8.57 -9.92 8.72
N VAL A 205 8.22 -9.51 9.94
CA VAL A 205 8.42 -10.32 11.15
C VAL A 205 7.60 -11.63 11.14
N PRO A 206 6.27 -11.62 10.97
CA PRO A 206 5.49 -12.86 10.95
C PRO A 206 5.82 -13.73 9.74
N LEU A 207 6.16 -13.15 8.59
CA LEU A 207 6.55 -13.91 7.41
C LEU A 207 7.93 -14.58 7.58
N HIS A 208 8.86 -13.95 8.30
CA HIS A 208 10.14 -14.58 8.67
C HIS A 208 9.97 -15.67 9.72
N ALA A 209 9.04 -15.49 10.67
CA ALA A 209 8.79 -16.47 11.71
C ALA A 209 8.08 -17.72 11.18
N ALA A 210 7.28 -17.56 10.12
CA ALA A 210 6.64 -18.67 9.43
C ALA A 210 7.65 -19.39 8.51
N GLN A 211 8.49 -20.23 9.11
CA GLN A 211 9.41 -21.08 8.36
C GLN A 211 8.63 -22.12 7.57
N THR A 212 8.83 -22.14 6.25
CA THR A 212 8.19 -23.09 5.34
C THR A 212 8.87 -24.46 5.37
N CYS A 213 10.17 -24.51 5.67
CA CYS A 213 10.95 -25.74 5.69
C CYS A 213 11.43 -26.07 7.11
N GLY A 214 10.81 -27.04 7.78
CA GLY A 214 11.41 -27.68 8.95
C GLY A 214 12.74 -28.36 8.60
N PRO A 215 13.65 -28.59 9.56
CA PRO A 215 14.95 -29.21 9.29
C PRO A 215 14.76 -30.54 8.56
N SER A 216 15.45 -30.68 7.43
CA SER A 216 15.40 -31.89 6.61
C SER A 216 16.04 -33.07 7.36
N GLY A 217 15.19 -33.95 7.88
CA GLY A 217 15.54 -35.32 8.25
C GLY A 217 15.57 -35.60 9.76
N ILE A 218 14.64 -36.44 10.24
CA ILE A 218 14.94 -37.74 10.88
C ILE A 218 13.75 -38.67 10.55
N GLY A 219 13.95 -39.59 9.62
CA GLY A 219 13.04 -40.69 9.27
C GLY A 219 13.83 -41.73 8.51
#